data_AF-A0A1Q7XCZ8-F1
#
_entry.id   AF-A0A1Q7XCZ8-F1
#
_cell.length_a   1.000
_cell.length_b   1.000
_cell.length_c   1.000
_cell.angle_alpha   90.00
_cell.angle_beta   90.00
_cell.angle_gamma   90.00
#
_symmetry.space_group_name_H-M   'P 1'
#
loop_
_entity.id
_entity.type
_entity.pdbx_description
1 polymer ?
#
loop_
_entity_poly.entity_id
_entity_poly.type
_entity_poly.pdbx_seq_one_letter_code
_entity_poly.pdbx_strand_id
1 'polypeptide(L)'
;MDAYLEEELYDLLTHCIQDRHDSPDYESKKRRVAEIGKELYLDRGLDAMENMYFVIQNRIKEEIQKDATPFRSWWNNIADGWKY
;
A
#
# COMPACT_ATOMS: atom_id res chain seq x y z
N MET A 1 6.10 10.74 8.54
CA MET A 1 5.68 9.44 8.03
C MET A 1 6.47 8.38 8.79
N ASP A 2 5.86 7.24 9.13
CA ASP A 2 6.61 6.14 9.71
C ASP A 2 7.47 5.53 8.60
N ALA A 3 8.79 5.79 8.65
CA ALA A 3 9.72 5.36 7.61
C ALA A 3 9.82 3.84 7.52
N TYR A 4 9.55 3.11 8.61
CA TYR A 4 9.53 1.65 8.61
C TYR A 4 8.33 1.13 7.81
N LEU A 5 7.14 1.68 8.03
CA LEU A 5 5.94 1.30 7.28
C LEU A 5 6.03 1.71 5.81
N GLU A 6 6.70 2.81 5.50
CA GLU A 6 6.94 3.25 4.13
C GLU A 6 7.79 2.23 3.37
N GLU A 7 8.97 1.84 3.89
CA GLU A 7 9.83 0.83 3.26
C GLU A 7 9.11 -0.52 3.15
N GLU A 8 8.42 -0.95 4.21
CA GLU A 8 7.68 -2.21 4.19
C GLU A 8 6.59 -2.20 3.10
N LEU A 9 5.81 -1.13 3.00
CA LEU A 9 4.77 -1.00 2.00
C LEU A 9 5.34 -0.94 0.58
N TYR A 10 6.49 -0.27 0.40
CA TYR A 10 7.21 -0.23 -0.87
C TYR A 10 7.63 -1.64 -1.31
N ASP A 11 8.26 -2.41 -0.42
CA ASP A 11 8.70 -3.78 -0.69
C ASP A 11 7.53 -4.71 -1.02
N LEU A 12 6.44 -4.60 -0.25
CA LEU A 12 5.23 -5.42 -0.47
C LEU A 12 4.60 -5.14 -1.83
N LEU A 13 4.39 -3.87 -2.18
CA LEU A 13 3.78 -3.51 -3.46
C LEU A 13 4.71 -3.82 -4.63
N THR A 14 6.01 -3.58 -4.50
CA THR A 14 6.99 -3.93 -5.53
C THR A 14 6.98 -5.43 -5.81
N HIS A 15 6.97 -6.27 -4.76
CA HIS A 15 6.81 -7.70 -4.91
C HIS A 15 5.49 -8.05 -5.62
N CYS A 16 4.36 -7.51 -5.18
CA CYS A 16 3.06 -7.79 -5.79
C CYS A 16 2.93 -7.30 -7.25
N ILE A 17 3.72 -6.29 -7.66
CA ILE A 17 3.77 -5.76 -9.03
C ILE A 17 4.68 -6.61 -9.93
N GLN A 18 5.81 -7.08 -9.40
CA GLN A 18 6.84 -7.77 -10.18
C GLN A 18 6.59 -9.28 -10.26
N ASP A 19 6.07 -9.89 -9.19
CA ASP A 19 5.75 -11.30 -9.14
C ASP A 19 4.33 -11.58 -9.66
N ARG A 20 4.14 -12.72 -10.34
CA ARG A 20 2.83 -13.10 -10.89
C ARG A 20 1.82 -13.29 -9.75
N HIS A 21 0.58 -12.82 -9.94
CA HIS A 21 -0.55 -12.98 -9.01
C HIS A 21 -0.77 -14.41 -8.48
N ASP A 22 -0.24 -15.44 -9.16
CA ASP A 22 -0.37 -16.85 -8.77
C ASP A 22 0.65 -17.29 -7.68
N SER A 23 1.46 -16.35 -7.17
CA SER A 23 2.36 -16.59 -6.05
C SER A 23 1.55 -16.97 -4.79
N PRO A 24 1.91 -18.05 -4.08
CA PRO A 24 1.27 -18.40 -2.81
C PRO A 24 1.40 -17.30 -1.74
N ASP A 25 2.36 -16.38 -1.90
CA ASP A 25 2.60 -15.27 -0.98
C ASP A 25 1.80 -14.01 -1.33
N TYR A 26 1.09 -13.98 -2.46
CA TYR A 26 0.37 -12.77 -2.89
C TYR A 26 -0.74 -12.38 -1.90
N GLU A 27 -1.55 -13.34 -1.45
CA GLU A 27 -2.64 -13.09 -0.51
C GLU A 27 -2.13 -12.75 0.90
N SER A 28 -1.00 -13.30 1.33
CA SER A 28 -0.40 -12.96 2.63
C SER A 28 0.14 -11.52 2.61
N LYS A 29 0.80 -11.11 1.52
CA LYS A 29 1.29 -9.74 1.34
C LYS A 29 0.16 -8.73 1.21
N LYS A 30 -0.90 -9.06 0.46
CA LYS A 30 -2.12 -8.25 0.38
C LYS A 30 -2.72 -8.00 1.76
N ARG A 31 -2.79 -9.03 2.60
CA ARG A 31 -3.26 -8.90 3.98
C ARG A 31 -2.38 -7.95 4.79
N ARG A 32 -1.06 -8.08 4.69
CA ARG A 32 -0.13 -7.18 5.39
C ARG A 32 -0.29 -5.73 4.93
N VAL A 33 -0.43 -5.48 3.62
CA VAL A 33 -0.72 -4.14 3.10
C VAL A 33 -2.00 -3.58 3.72
N ALA A 34 -3.06 -4.38 3.84
CA ALA A 34 -4.30 -3.94 4.50
C ALA A 34 -4.12 -3.64 6.00
N GLU A 35 -3.25 -4.36 6.69
CA GLU A 35 -2.90 -4.08 8.10
C GLU A 35 -2.15 -2.75 8.25
N ILE A 36 -1.18 -2.47 7.38
CA ILE A 36 -0.48 -1.17 7.33
C ILE A 36 -1.48 -0.03 7.15
N GLY A 37 -2.44 -0.18 6.23
CA GLY A 37 -3.50 0.82 6.04
C GLY A 37 -4.32 1.08 7.31
N LYS A 38 -4.61 0.02 8.09
CA LYS A 38 -5.32 0.14 9.38
C LYS A 38 -4.46 0.81 10.44
N GLU A 39 -3.17 0.47 10.52
CA GLU A 39 -2.22 1.08 11.45
C GLU A 39 -2.12 2.59 11.20
N LEU A 40 -1.99 3.01 9.94
CA LEU A 40 -1.96 4.42 9.54
C LEU A 40 -3.26 5.15 9.91
N TYR A 41 -4.41 4.51 9.63
CA TYR A 41 -5.71 5.06 9.98
C TYR A 41 -5.90 5.22 11.49
N LEU A 42 -5.45 4.24 12.28
CA LEU A 42 -5.54 4.29 13.74
C LEU A 42 -4.59 5.31 14.35
N ASP A 43 -3.41 5.54 13.75
CA ASP A 43 -2.47 6.57 14.22
C ASP A 43 -3.00 7.99 13.94
N ARG A 44 -3.43 8.26 12.70
CA ARG A 44 -3.68 9.63 12.22
C ARG A 44 -4.83 9.80 11.22
N GLY A 45 -5.64 8.77 11.03
CA GLY A 45 -6.84 8.82 10.19
C GLY A 45 -6.54 8.82 8.69
N LEU A 46 -7.51 9.33 7.92
CA LEU A 46 -7.51 9.26 6.45
C LEU A 46 -6.31 10.00 5.83
N ASP A 47 -5.91 11.14 6.40
CA ASP A 47 -4.80 11.94 5.88
C ASP A 47 -3.46 11.18 5.92
N ALA A 48 -3.25 10.31 6.90
CA ALA A 48 -2.03 9.50 6.97
C ALA A 48 -2.01 8.41 5.90
N MET A 49 -3.16 7.80 5.61
CA MET A 49 -3.29 6.85 4.50
C MET A 49 -3.03 7.54 3.16
N GLU A 50 -3.64 8.70 2.93
CA GLU A 50 -3.47 9.47 1.70
C GLU A 50 -2.01 9.88 1.48
N ASN A 51 -1.38 10.44 2.52
CA ASN A 51 0.02 10.83 2.46
C ASN A 51 0.94 9.63 2.19
N MET A 52 0.76 8.51 2.90
CA MET A 52 1.58 7.30 2.70
C MET A 52 1.43 6.79 1.27
N TYR A 53 0.20 6.66 0.79
CA TYR A 53 -0.04 6.13 -0.54
C TYR A 53 0.55 7.03 -1.63
N PHE A 54 0.44 8.35 -1.47
CA PHE A 54 1.04 9.31 -2.39
C PHE A 54 2.56 9.15 -2.50
N VAL A 55 3.25 9.02 -1.36
CA VAL A 55 4.71 8.82 -1.32
C VAL A 55 5.09 7.51 -2.02
N ILE A 56 4.43 6.42 -1.66
CA ILE A 56 4.70 5.09 -2.22
C ILE A 56 4.41 5.03 -3.72
N GLN A 57 3.30 5.60 -4.16
CA GLN A 57 2.93 5.64 -5.57
C GLN A 57 3.99 6.39 -6.40
N ASN A 58 4.46 7.54 -5.91
CA ASN A 58 5.50 8.31 -6.61
C ASN A 58 6.81 7.53 -6.63
N ARG A 59 7.22 6.94 -5.51
CA ARG A 59 8.45 6.16 -5.42
C ARG A 59 8.45 4.95 -6.35
N ILE A 60 7.38 4.16 -6.37
CA ILE A 60 7.23 3.00 -7.30
C ILE A 60 7.28 3.46 -8.75
N LYS A 61 6.61 4.57 -9.07
CA LYS A 61 6.61 5.13 -10.41
C LYS A 61 8.00 5.58 -10.84
N GLU A 62 8.76 6.21 -9.94
CA GLU A 62 10.10 6.72 -10.24
C GLU A 62 11.15 5.60 -10.29
N GLU A 63 11.16 4.70 -9.30
CA GLU A 63 12.21 3.69 -9.15
C GLU A 63 12.07 2.50 -10.10
N ILE A 64 10.84 1.98 -10.29
CA ILE A 64 10.62 0.76 -11.09
C ILE A 64 9.72 0.99 -12.31
N GLN A 65 9.27 2.22 -12.55
CA GLN A 65 8.46 2.60 -13.74
C GLN A 65 7.16 1.78 -13.85
N LYS A 66 6.52 1.51 -12.71
CA LYS A 66 5.24 0.79 -12.61
C LYS A 66 4.15 1.63 -11.97
N ASP A 67 2.91 1.16 -12.11
CA ASP A 67 1.75 1.81 -11.53
C ASP A 67 1.27 1.05 -10.28
N ALA A 68 1.27 1.75 -9.15
CA ALA A 68 0.76 1.23 -7.89
C ALA A 68 -0.76 1.48 -7.71
N THR A 69 -1.37 2.35 -8.51
CA THR A 69 -2.77 2.79 -8.39
C THR A 69 -3.78 1.65 -8.17
N PRO A 70 -3.68 0.48 -8.84
CA PRO A 70 -4.62 -0.62 -8.61
C PRO A 70 -4.69 -1.12 -7.16
N PHE A 71 -3.57 -1.00 -6.43
CA PHE A 71 -3.45 -1.46 -5.05
C PHE A 71 -4.12 -0.52 -4.04
N ARG A 72 -4.53 0.69 -4.46
CA ARG A 72 -5.26 1.64 -3.59
C ARG A 72 -6.55 1.04 -3.06
N SER A 73 -7.22 0.25 -3.91
CA SER A 73 -8.46 -0.45 -3.58
C SER A 73 -8.32 -1.45 -2.42
N TRP A 74 -7.10 -1.87 -2.06
CA TRP A 74 -6.87 -2.81 -0.96
C TRP A 74 -7.13 -2.22 0.42
N TRP A 75 -7.18 -0.90 0.50
CA TRP A 75 -7.56 -0.17 1.69
C TRP A 75 -9.04 0.24 1.72
N ASN A 76 -9.82 -0.16 0.71
CA ASN A 76 -11.26 -0.02 0.78
C ASN A 76 -11.79 -0.78 2.01
N ASN A 77 -12.77 -0.19 2.69
CA ASN A 77 -13.35 -0.66 3.96
C ASN A 77 -12.49 -0.44 5.23
N ILE A 78 -11.34 0.27 5.14
CA ILE A 78 -10.61 0.72 6.33
C ILE A 78 -11.23 2.02 6.88
N ALA A 79 -11.57 2.95 5.99
CA ALA A 79 -12.17 4.23 6.33
C ALA A 79 -13.32 4.55 5.38
N ASP A 80 -14.40 5.16 5.89
CA ASP A 80 -15.59 5.52 5.09
C ASP A 80 -15.27 6.47 3.93
N GLY A 81 -14.17 7.24 4.03
CA GLY A 81 -13.69 8.16 3.01
C GLY A 81 -12.81 7.54 1.93
N TRP A 82 -12.35 6.29 2.09
CA TRP A 82 -11.43 5.63 1.16
C TRP A 82 -12.19 4.77 0.15
N LYS A 83 -12.35 5.26 -1.08
CA LYS A 83 -13.18 4.63 -2.13
C LYS A 83 -12.48 4.67 -3.49
N TYR A 84 -11.70 3.65 -3.82
CA TYR A 84 -10.93 3.53 -5.06
C TYR A 84 -11.18 2.22 -5.81
#